data_AF-A0A653IHJ1-F1
#
_entry.id   AF-A0A653IHJ1-F1
#
_cell.length_a   1.000
_cell.length_b   1.000
_cell.length_c   1.000
_cell.angle_alpha   90.00
_cell.angle_beta   90.00
_cell.angle_gamma   90.00
#
_symmetry.space_group_name_H-M   'P 1'
#
loop_
_entity.id
_entity.type
_entity.pdbx_description
1 polymer ?
#
loop_
_entity_poly.entity_id
_entity_poly.type
_entity_poly.pdbx_seq_one_letter_code
_entity_poly.pdbx_strand_id
1 'polypeptide(L)'
;MNTTLKRSLFVGSLAAVSVFGIQQYKRSCAKQNQSISDSAELDRRPSVDQTQDESEVGLTQLDSIQKAEWQANGFPQTHAERERLENEEV
;
A
#
# COMPACT_ATOMS: atom_id res chain seq x y z
N MET A 1 8.98 -30.31 65.36
CA MET A 1 10.33 -29.71 65.36
C MET A 1 10.91 -30.03 63.99
N ASN A 2 11.47 -29.14 63.17
CA ASN A 2 12.18 -27.90 63.41
C ASN A 2 12.47 -27.20 62.05
N THR A 3 12.04 -25.95 61.95
CA THR A 3 12.78 -24.77 61.40
C THR A 3 13.27 -24.73 59.95
N THR A 4 12.63 -23.83 59.18
CA THR A 4 13.22 -22.81 58.25
C THR A 4 14.38 -23.21 57.33
N LEU A 5 14.15 -23.17 56.02
CA LEU A 5 15.11 -22.64 55.01
C LEU A 5 14.39 -22.51 53.64
N LYS A 6 13.92 -21.32 53.26
CA LYS A 6 14.59 -20.28 52.44
C LYS A 6 14.01 -20.20 51.01
N ARG A 7 13.36 -19.06 50.76
CA ARG A 7 13.20 -18.35 49.49
C ARG A 7 14.17 -18.80 48.39
N SER A 8 13.66 -19.22 47.23
CA SER A 8 14.45 -19.33 46.00
C SER A 8 13.63 -18.96 44.77
N LEU A 9 13.87 -17.72 44.30
CA LEU A 9 14.00 -17.33 42.89
C LEU A 9 12.78 -17.51 41.95
N PHE A 10 11.83 -16.57 42.03
CA PHE A 10 11.15 -16.05 40.83
C PHE A 10 12.02 -14.94 40.23
N VAL A 11 13.04 -15.30 39.45
CA VAL A 11 13.81 -14.31 38.68
C VAL A 11 14.00 -14.87 37.27
N GLY A 12 13.40 -14.18 36.29
CA GLY A 12 13.96 -14.18 34.93
C GLY A 12 13.11 -14.67 33.76
N SER A 13 11.78 -14.75 33.83
CA SER A 13 10.95 -15.11 32.65
C SER A 13 10.25 -13.93 31.95
N LEU A 14 10.78 -12.70 32.06
CA LEU A 14 10.20 -11.53 31.35
C LEU A 14 10.98 -11.10 30.11
N ALA A 15 12.25 -11.51 29.97
CA ALA A 15 13.07 -11.10 28.83
C ALA A 15 12.73 -11.85 27.51
N ALA A 16 12.18 -13.07 27.58
CA ALA A 16 11.84 -13.84 26.38
C ALA A 16 10.56 -13.36 25.69
N VAL A 17 9.59 -12.82 26.46
CA VAL A 17 8.31 -12.33 25.91
C VAL A 17 8.52 -11.05 25.09
N SER A 18 9.45 -10.18 25.52
CA SER A 18 9.69 -8.90 24.82
C SER A 18 10.29 -9.11 23.43
N VAL A 19 11.23 -10.04 23.26
CA VAL A 19 11.88 -10.28 21.96
C VAL A 19 10.89 -10.86 20.94
N PHE A 20 10.03 -11.80 21.36
CA PHE A 20 9.01 -12.38 20.47
C PHE A 20 7.95 -11.34 20.08
N GLY A 21 7.51 -10.50 21.02
CA GLY A 21 6.58 -9.39 20.75
C GLY A 21 7.17 -8.36 19.78
N ILE A 22 8.43 -7.96 19.98
CA ILE A 22 9.14 -7.04 19.08
C ILE A 22 9.32 -7.64 17.69
N GLN A 23 9.65 -8.93 17.58
CA GLN A 23 9.82 -9.61 16.29
C GLN A 23 8.49 -9.73 15.53
N GLN A 24 7.38 -9.99 16.23
CA GLN A 24 6.06 -10.06 15.63
C GLN A 24 5.57 -8.68 15.17
N TYR A 25 5.80 -7.63 15.97
CA TYR A 25 5.52 -6.24 15.59
C TYR A 25 6.30 -5.81 14.34
N LYS A 26 7.61 -6.10 14.28
CA LYS A 26 8.43 -5.80 13.09
C LYS A 26 7.95 -6.54 11.84
N ARG A 27 7.48 -7.79 11.95
CA ARG A 27 6.89 -8.53 10.82
C ARG A 27 5.56 -7.94 10.34
N SER A 28 4.73 -7.44 11.26
CA SER A 28 3.48 -6.74 10.91
C SER A 28 3.74 -5.39 10.23
N CYS A 29 4.71 -4.60 10.71
CA CYS A 29 5.15 -3.38 10.04
C CYS A 29 5.81 -3.66 8.67
N ALA A 30 6.51 -4.79 8.52
CA ALA A 30 7.07 -5.21 7.23
C ALA A 30 5.97 -5.62 6.23
N LYS A 31 4.87 -6.24 6.68
CA LYS A 31 3.71 -6.54 5.82
C LYS A 31 2.94 -5.31 5.38
N GLN A 32 2.91 -4.26 6.19
CA GLN A 32 2.30 -2.98 5.80
C GLN A 32 3.09 -2.29 4.67
N ASN A 33 4.36 -2.67 4.48
CA ASN A 33 5.20 -2.32 3.33
C ASN A 33 5.24 -3.41 2.25
N GLN A 34 4.22 -4.27 2.13
CA GLN A 34 3.82 -4.83 0.82
C GLN A 34 3.07 -3.72 0.08
N SER A 35 3.74 -2.60 -0.16
CA SER A 35 4.34 -2.31 -1.45
C SER A 35 3.29 -2.36 -2.55
N ILE A 36 2.98 -1.17 -3.04
CA ILE A 36 2.36 -0.89 -4.35
C ILE A 36 3.33 -1.37 -5.46
N SER A 37 3.87 -2.60 -5.35
CA SER A 37 4.94 -3.12 -6.20
C SER A 37 4.45 -4.13 -7.23
N ASP A 38 3.23 -4.64 -7.10
CA ASP A 38 2.59 -5.34 -8.20
C ASP A 38 1.88 -4.33 -9.09
N SER A 39 2.66 -3.43 -9.70
CA SER A 39 2.18 -2.52 -10.76
C SER A 39 1.49 -3.31 -11.87
N ALA A 40 1.97 -4.53 -12.15
CA ALA A 40 1.37 -5.45 -13.11
C ALA A 40 -0.04 -5.91 -12.71
N GLU A 41 -0.40 -5.91 -11.42
CA GLU A 41 -1.75 -6.21 -10.96
C GLU A 41 -2.67 -4.98 -11.11
N LEU A 42 -2.16 -3.79 -10.79
CA LEU A 42 -2.88 -2.53 -10.91
C LEU A 42 -3.18 -2.15 -12.37
N ASP A 43 -2.24 -2.44 -13.26
CA ASP A 43 -2.37 -2.25 -14.72
C ASP A 43 -3.44 -3.15 -15.36
N ARG A 44 -3.81 -4.26 -14.69
CA ARG A 44 -4.85 -5.19 -15.17
C ARG A 44 -6.23 -4.90 -14.60
N ARG A 45 -6.33 -4.05 -13.58
CA ARG A 45 -7.60 -3.76 -12.91
C ARG A 45 -8.15 -2.43 -13.40
N PRO A 46 -9.47 -2.32 -13.61
CA PRO A 46 -10.10 -1.04 -13.89
C PRO A 46 -9.93 -0.06 -12.73
N SER A 47 -9.96 1.24 -13.03
CA SER A 47 -10.03 2.31 -12.02
C SER A 47 -11.26 2.13 -11.12
N VAL A 48 -11.07 2.30 -9.80
CA VAL A 48 -12.16 2.27 -8.81
C VAL A 48 -13.16 3.41 -9.04
N ASP A 49 -12.71 4.52 -9.61
CA ASP A 49 -13.51 5.74 -9.77
C ASP A 49 -14.20 5.84 -11.13
N GLN A 50 -14.09 4.82 -11.98
CA GLN A 50 -14.70 4.79 -13.32
C GLN A 50 -16.23 4.98 -13.33
N THR A 51 -16.92 4.71 -12.22
CA THR A 51 -18.38 4.90 -12.11
C THR A 51 -18.76 6.30 -11.63
N GLN A 52 -17.80 7.05 -11.09
CA GLN A 52 -17.99 8.36 -10.48
C GLN A 52 -17.45 9.49 -11.37
N ASP A 53 -16.40 9.22 -12.16
CA ASP A 53 -15.75 10.16 -13.04
C ASP A 53 -15.64 9.57 -14.45
N GLU A 54 -16.24 10.25 -15.44
CA GLU A 54 -16.19 9.82 -16.84
C GLU A 54 -14.76 9.82 -17.41
N SER A 55 -13.86 10.64 -16.86
CA SER A 55 -12.44 10.65 -17.26
C SER A 55 -11.63 9.49 -16.67
N GLU A 56 -12.22 8.71 -15.76
CA GLU A 56 -11.66 7.46 -15.23
C GLU A 56 -12.16 6.23 -16.01
N VAL A 57 -13.16 6.39 -16.88
CA VAL A 57 -13.70 5.30 -17.69
C VAL A 57 -12.64 4.83 -18.67
N GLY A 58 -12.28 3.54 -18.58
CA GLY A 58 -11.26 2.93 -19.43
C GLY A 58 -9.84 3.07 -18.92
N LEU A 59 -9.62 3.83 -17.82
CA LEU A 59 -8.34 3.86 -17.13
C LEU A 59 -8.14 2.60 -16.29
N THR A 60 -6.91 2.10 -16.24
CA THR A 60 -6.51 1.12 -15.24
C THR A 60 -6.36 1.78 -13.87
N GLN A 61 -6.28 0.98 -12.81
CA GLN A 61 -6.02 1.52 -11.47
C GLN A 61 -4.64 2.19 -11.41
N LEU A 62 -3.66 1.70 -12.18
CA LEU A 62 -2.34 2.32 -12.29
C LEU A 62 -2.41 3.69 -12.99
N ASP A 63 -3.15 3.77 -14.10
CA ASP A 63 -3.34 5.02 -14.84
C ASP A 63 -4.03 6.07 -13.97
N SER A 64 -5.06 5.65 -13.23
CA SER A 64 -5.77 6.52 -12.27
C SER A 64 -4.83 7.13 -11.22
N ILE A 65 -3.89 6.34 -10.69
CA ILE A 65 -2.88 6.81 -9.74
C ILE A 65 -1.92 7.83 -10.38
N GLN A 66 -1.54 7.61 -11.64
CA GLN A 66 -0.59 8.46 -12.35
C GLN A 66 -1.23 9.65 -13.07
N LYS A 67 -2.56 9.70 -13.16
CA LYS A 67 -3.35 10.72 -13.87
C LYS A 67 -2.93 12.14 -13.50
N ALA A 68 -2.76 12.44 -12.21
CA ALA A 68 -2.36 13.78 -11.77
C ALA A 68 -0.97 14.19 -12.30
N GLU A 69 -0.03 13.25 -12.38
CA GLU A 69 1.31 13.49 -12.93
C GLU A 69 1.24 13.71 -14.45
N TRP A 70 0.46 12.89 -15.16
CA TRP A 70 0.28 13.04 -16.60
C TRP A 70 -0.36 14.38 -16.96
N GLN A 71 -1.35 14.82 -16.19
CA GLN A 71 -1.97 16.14 -16.35
C GLN A 71 -0.97 17.27 -16.14
N ALA A 72 -0.09 17.15 -15.14
CA ALA A 72 0.96 18.13 -14.90
C ALA A 72 1.97 18.19 -16.05
N ASN A 73 2.20 17.07 -16.73
CA ASN A 73 3.05 16.97 -17.92
C ASN A 73 2.33 17.36 -19.23
N GLY A 74 1.05 17.74 -19.17
CA GLY A 74 0.28 18.22 -20.30
C GLY A 74 -0.39 17.14 -21.15
N PHE A 75 -0.50 15.90 -20.67
CA PHE A 75 -1.24 14.87 -21.38
C PHE A 75 -2.76 15.11 -21.32
N PRO A 76 -3.49 14.82 -22.41
CA PRO A 76 -4.95 15.00 -22.47
C PRO A 76 -5.68 14.16 -21.41
N GLN A 77 -6.70 14.76 -20.80
CA GLN A 77 -7.43 14.18 -19.67
C GLN A 77 -8.65 13.35 -20.08
N THR A 78 -9.17 13.57 -21.28
CA THR A 78 -10.42 12.96 -21.75
C THR A 78 -10.25 12.43 -23.17
N HIS A 79 -11.09 11.47 -23.53
CA HIS A 79 -11.13 10.96 -24.91
C HIS A 79 -11.39 12.07 -25.94
N ALA A 80 -12.29 13.01 -25.63
CA ALA A 80 -12.62 14.12 -26.52
C ALA A 80 -11.45 15.09 -26.72
N GLU A 81 -10.72 15.39 -25.63
CA GLU A 81 -9.54 16.25 -25.72
C GLU A 81 -8.41 15.56 -26.47
N ARG A 82 -8.20 14.26 -26.24
CA ARG A 82 -7.24 13.46 -27.00
C ARG A 82 -7.59 13.43 -28.49
N GLU A 83 -8.85 13.19 -28.84
CA GLU A 83 -9.33 13.18 -30.23
C GLU A 83 -9.18 14.56 -30.90
N ARG A 84 -9.45 15.65 -30.18
CA ARG A 84 -9.20 17.02 -30.67
C ARG A 84 -7.72 17.22 -31.00
N LEU A 85 -6.82 16.86 -30.09
CA LEU A 85 -5.37 17.00 -30.29
C LEU A 85 -4.87 16.12 -31.45
N GLU A 86 -5.32 14.87 -31.54
CA GLU A 86 -4.99 13.97 -32.65
C GLU A 86 -5.42 14.54 -34.01
N ASN A 87 -6.56 15.24 -34.07
CA ASN A 87 -7.03 15.89 -35.28
C ASN A 87 -6.32 17.23 -35.59
N GLU A 88 -5.71 17.88 -34.59
CA GLU A 88 -4.93 19.12 -34.75
C GLU A 88 -3.48 18.87 -35.19
N GLU A 89 -2.95 17.67 -34.96
CA GLU A 89 -1.60 17.26 -35.38
C GLU A 89 -1.52 16.77 -36.85
N VAL A 90 -2.64 16.77 -37.59
CA VAL A 90 -2.75 16.36 -39.01
C VAL A 90 -2.80 17.58 -39.94
#